data_AF-A0A3E0NRW2-F1
#
_entry.id   AF-A0A3E0NRW2-F1
#
_cell.length_a   1.000
_cell.length_b   1.000
_cell.length_c   1.000
_cell.angle_alpha   90.00
_cell.angle_beta   90.00
_cell.angle_gamma   90.00
#
_symmetry.space_group_name_H-M   'P 1'
#
loop_
_entity.id
_entity.type
_entity.pdbx_description
1 polymer ?
#
loop_
_entity_poly.entity_id
_entity_poly.type
_entity_poly.pdbx_seq_one_letter_code
_entity_poly.pdbx_strand_id
1 'polypeptide(L)'
;MNRRKTILTLAIVVPLALLIWFLLPEQPDPQLVKVQQLQEKAFARNSEMPPEQRREAFGELRKEFEKLSPEQRDQMMRENPPPPMRRFQRDVVNYFQLPEDEKIAMLDRHIDQFEAMRRQFDRQRDGGNEEGRPRGPFGNMTEAQRNEFRKRMIDNTSAQQRGMFSEYMKDLAARRQQRGLPPMPFPGG
;
A
#
# COMPACT_ATOMS: atom_id res chain seq x y z
N MET A 1 28.97 48.20 -24.16
CA MET A 1 29.10 47.21 -23.07
C MET A 1 30.39 46.42 -23.30
N ASN A 2 31.34 46.46 -22.36
CA ASN A 2 32.71 46.02 -22.62
C ASN A 2 32.81 44.49 -22.62
N ARG A 3 33.16 43.87 -23.77
CA ARG A 3 33.24 42.41 -23.96
C ARG A 3 34.01 41.68 -22.83
N ARG A 4 35.03 42.31 -22.25
CA ARG A 4 35.80 41.79 -21.10
C ARG A 4 34.97 41.67 -19.82
N LYS A 5 34.07 42.62 -19.55
CA LYS A 5 33.16 42.58 -18.39
C LYS A 5 32.07 41.52 -18.60
N THR A 6 31.58 41.33 -19.83
CA THR A 6 30.58 40.29 -20.14
C THR A 6 31.14 38.87 -19.98
N ILE A 7 32.39 38.64 -20.40
CA ILE A 7 33.06 37.33 -20.25
C ILE A 7 33.29 37.00 -18.77
N LEU A 8 33.76 37.96 -17.96
CA LEU A 8 33.95 37.77 -16.51
C LEU A 8 32.62 37.53 -15.78
N THR A 9 31.53 38.18 -16.21
CA THR A 9 30.20 37.96 -15.60
C THR A 9 29.67 36.56 -15.94
N LEU A 10 29.80 36.11 -17.18
CA LEU A 10 29.41 34.75 -17.61
C LEU A 10 30.24 33.66 -16.92
N ALA A 11 31.54 33.90 -16.72
CA ALA A 11 32.43 32.97 -16.02
C ALA A 11 32.10 32.76 -14.54
N ILE A 12 31.28 33.63 -13.94
CA ILE A 12 30.83 33.53 -12.54
C ILE A 12 29.39 33.01 -12.49
N VAL A 13 28.50 33.52 -13.34
CA VAL A 13 27.07 33.16 -13.32
C VAL A 13 26.82 31.74 -13.80
N VAL A 14 27.56 31.24 -14.80
CA VAL A 14 27.39 29.87 -15.30
C VAL A 14 27.79 28.82 -14.26
N PRO A 15 28.96 28.88 -13.59
CA PRO A 15 29.28 27.92 -12.54
C PRO A 15 28.38 28.07 -11.32
N LEU A 16 27.93 29.28 -10.95
CA LEU A 16 26.93 29.44 -9.89
C LEU A 16 25.57 28.83 -10.25
N ALA A 17 25.12 28.97 -11.49
CA ALA A 17 23.90 28.33 -11.97
C ALA A 17 24.02 26.80 -12.03
N LEU A 18 25.20 26.28 -12.43
CA LEU A 18 25.50 24.85 -12.41
C LEU A 18 25.58 24.31 -10.98
N LEU A 19 26.14 25.09 -10.04
CA LEU A 19 26.25 24.72 -8.63
C LEU A 19 24.88 24.74 -7.93
N ILE A 20 24.02 25.71 -8.26
CA ILE A 20 22.62 25.72 -7.85
C ILE A 20 21.87 24.52 -8.47
N TRP A 21 22.12 24.21 -9.74
CA TRP A 21 21.49 23.04 -10.39
C TRP A 21 21.93 21.72 -9.75
N PHE A 22 23.18 21.61 -9.32
CA PHE A 22 23.72 20.44 -8.62
C PHE A 22 23.27 20.33 -7.15
N LEU A 23 22.87 21.44 -6.53
CA LEU A 23 22.40 21.52 -5.14
C LEU A 23 20.87 21.51 -5.03
N LEU A 24 20.14 21.59 -6.13
CA LEU A 24 18.68 21.42 -6.12
C LEU A 24 18.37 19.95 -5.77
N PRO A 25 17.46 19.70 -4.82
CA PRO A 25 17.02 18.34 -4.51
C PRO A 25 16.46 17.71 -5.78
N GLU A 26 16.76 16.42 -6.00
CA GLU A 26 16.10 15.63 -7.04
C GLU A 26 14.59 15.89 -6.95
N GLN A 27 14.02 16.46 -8.01
CA GLN A 27 12.59 16.72 -8.02
C GLN A 27 11.90 15.36 -7.85
N PRO A 28 10.99 15.22 -6.88
CA PRO A 28 10.26 13.98 -6.70
C PRO A 28 9.59 13.64 -8.03
N ASP A 29 9.74 12.39 -8.49
CA ASP A 29 9.27 11.98 -9.80
C ASP A 29 7.81 12.45 -9.99
N PRO A 30 7.51 13.24 -11.02
CA PRO A 30 6.19 13.81 -11.22
C PRO A 30 5.09 12.74 -11.27
N GLN A 31 5.40 11.51 -11.67
CA GLN A 31 4.47 10.38 -11.63
C GLN A 31 4.17 9.93 -10.20
N LEU A 32 5.19 9.85 -9.34
CA LEU A 32 5.03 9.45 -7.94
C LEU A 32 4.15 10.47 -7.20
N VAL A 33 4.38 11.76 -7.41
CA VAL A 33 3.57 12.85 -6.83
C VAL A 33 2.11 12.75 -7.31
N LYS A 34 1.89 12.52 -8.61
CA LYS A 34 0.55 12.39 -9.18
C LYS A 34 -0.22 11.21 -8.58
N VAL A 35 0.43 10.06 -8.42
CA VAL A 35 -0.20 8.87 -7.82
C VAL A 35 -0.52 9.11 -6.34
N GLN A 36 0.34 9.79 -5.59
CA GLN A 36 0.06 10.17 -4.20
C GLN A 36 -1.19 11.07 -4.08
N GLN A 37 -1.33 12.06 -4.97
CA GLN A 37 -2.52 12.92 -5.00
C GLN A 37 -3.80 12.14 -5.35
N LEU A 38 -3.71 11.22 -6.31
CA LEU A 38 -4.83 10.35 -6.67
C LEU A 38 -5.22 9.41 -5.53
N GLN A 39 -4.25 8.92 -4.76
CA GLN A 39 -4.49 8.11 -3.57
C GLN A 39 -5.24 8.92 -2.51
N GLU A 40 -4.84 10.16 -2.26
CA GLU A 40 -5.54 11.04 -1.33
C GLU A 40 -6.99 11.30 -1.78
N LYS A 41 -7.19 11.62 -3.07
CA LYS A 41 -8.53 11.79 -3.64
C LYS A 41 -9.37 10.52 -3.53
N ALA A 42 -8.83 9.36 -3.91
CA ALA A 42 -9.55 8.09 -3.94
C ALA A 42 -9.91 7.56 -2.54
N PHE A 43 -9.03 7.76 -1.55
CA PHE A 43 -9.23 7.19 -0.21
C PHE A 43 -9.66 8.20 0.86
N ALA A 44 -9.07 9.40 0.91
CA ALA A 44 -9.37 10.37 1.96
C ALA A 44 -10.69 11.11 1.71
N ARG A 45 -10.99 11.43 0.45
CA ARG A 45 -12.25 12.08 0.04
C ARG A 45 -13.33 11.09 -0.42
N ASN A 46 -13.10 9.79 -0.19
CA ASN A 46 -14.00 8.73 -0.65
C ASN A 46 -15.44 8.90 -0.14
N SER A 47 -15.59 9.34 1.12
CA SER A 47 -16.90 9.55 1.75
C SER A 47 -17.70 10.71 1.16
N GLU A 48 -17.04 11.64 0.46
CA GLU A 48 -17.67 12.84 -0.11
C GLU A 48 -18.12 12.64 -1.56
N MET A 49 -17.72 11.53 -2.19
CA MET A 49 -17.94 11.29 -3.62
C MET A 49 -19.12 10.34 -3.90
N PRO A 50 -19.93 10.60 -4.95
CA PRO A 50 -20.90 9.64 -5.48
C PRO A 50 -20.25 8.31 -5.89
N PRO A 51 -20.99 7.18 -5.87
CA PRO A 51 -20.43 5.86 -6.18
C PRO A 51 -19.70 5.75 -7.52
N GLU A 52 -20.18 6.44 -8.55
CA GLU A 52 -19.55 6.44 -9.88
C GLU A 52 -18.21 7.19 -9.88
N GLN A 53 -18.16 8.38 -9.28
CA GLN A 53 -16.93 9.16 -9.15
C GLN A 53 -15.87 8.43 -8.31
N ARG A 54 -16.29 7.66 -7.29
CA ARG A 54 -15.38 6.80 -6.55
C ARG A 54 -14.74 5.75 -7.45
N ARG A 55 -15.54 5.04 -8.25
CA ARG A 55 -15.03 4.02 -9.19
C ARG A 55 -14.05 4.63 -10.18
N GLU A 56 -14.36 5.81 -10.70
CA GLU A 56 -13.46 6.56 -11.58
C GLU A 56 -12.14 6.92 -10.88
N ALA A 57 -12.19 7.51 -9.68
CA ALA A 57 -10.99 7.86 -8.92
C ALA A 57 -10.11 6.65 -8.61
N PHE A 58 -10.70 5.51 -8.23
CA PHE A 58 -9.96 4.26 -8.04
C PHE A 58 -9.41 3.69 -9.36
N GLY A 59 -10.16 3.83 -10.46
CA GLY A 59 -9.72 3.42 -11.79
C GLY A 59 -8.53 4.24 -12.29
N GLU A 60 -8.56 5.57 -12.12
CA GLU A 60 -7.45 6.46 -12.43
C GLU A 60 -6.22 6.16 -11.57
N LEU A 61 -6.42 6.03 -10.25
CA LEU A 61 -5.35 5.67 -9.33
C LEU A 61 -4.66 4.37 -9.77
N ARG A 62 -5.45 3.33 -10.10
CA ARG A 62 -4.92 2.06 -10.56
C ARG A 62 -4.11 2.22 -11.85
N LYS A 63 -4.65 2.93 -12.85
CA LYS A 63 -3.98 3.15 -14.15
C LYS A 63 -2.65 3.88 -13.99
N GLU A 64 -2.59 4.90 -13.13
CA GLU A 64 -1.34 5.64 -12.90
C GLU A 64 -0.36 4.84 -12.04
N PHE A 65 -0.84 4.09 -11.05
CA PHE A 65 -0.01 3.17 -10.27
C PHE A 65 0.63 2.07 -11.13
N GLU A 66 -0.09 1.56 -12.14
CA GLU A 66 0.41 0.59 -13.13
C GLU A 66 1.49 1.16 -14.06
N LYS A 67 1.66 2.49 -14.13
CA LYS A 67 2.75 3.12 -14.89
C LYS A 67 4.07 3.23 -14.11
N LEU A 68 3.98 3.23 -12.78
CA LEU A 68 5.17 3.28 -11.90
C LEU A 68 6.05 2.06 -12.12
N SER A 69 7.37 2.24 -12.03
CA SER A 69 8.33 1.13 -12.01
C SER A 69 8.11 0.24 -10.77
N PRO A 70 8.56 -1.02 -10.77
CA PRO A 70 8.52 -1.87 -9.59
C PRO A 70 9.13 -1.21 -8.35
N GLU A 71 10.28 -0.54 -8.51
CA GLU A 71 10.98 0.17 -7.44
C GLU A 71 10.18 1.36 -6.92
N GLN A 72 9.55 2.13 -7.80
CA GLN A 72 8.70 3.26 -7.43
C GLN A 72 7.44 2.82 -6.69
N ARG A 73 6.83 1.70 -7.09
CA ARG A 73 5.71 1.11 -6.36
C ARG A 73 6.14 0.66 -4.98
N ASP A 74 7.28 0.00 -4.87
CA ASP A 74 7.82 -0.46 -3.58
C ASP A 74 8.15 0.73 -2.68
N GLN A 75 8.79 1.78 -3.21
CA GLN A 75 9.06 3.03 -2.50
C GLN A 75 7.76 3.68 -2.03
N MET A 76 6.76 3.79 -2.90
CA MET A 76 5.45 4.36 -2.55
C MET A 76 4.76 3.57 -1.44
N MET A 77 4.76 2.24 -1.52
CA MET A 77 4.14 1.38 -0.49
C MET A 77 4.89 1.44 0.85
N ARG A 78 6.20 1.71 0.82
CA ARG A 78 7.04 1.86 2.01
C ARG A 78 6.86 3.23 2.66
N GLU A 79 6.88 4.31 1.88
CA GLU A 79 6.86 5.68 2.38
C GLU A 79 5.45 6.23 2.61
N ASN A 80 4.50 5.88 1.73
CA ASN A 80 3.12 6.38 1.79
C ASN A 80 2.07 5.28 1.54
N PRO A 81 2.01 4.24 2.40
CA PRO A 81 1.05 3.16 2.24
C PRO A 81 -0.40 3.68 2.22
N PRO A 82 -1.30 2.98 1.50
CA PRO A 82 -2.71 3.36 1.42
C PRO A 82 -3.36 3.40 2.81
N PRO A 83 -4.34 4.31 3.06
CA PRO A 83 -4.95 4.46 4.37
C PRO A 83 -5.43 3.16 5.04
N PRO A 84 -6.06 2.20 4.33
CA PRO A 84 -6.42 0.91 4.92
C PRO A 84 -5.21 0.15 5.50
N MET A 85 -4.08 0.14 4.78
CA MET A 85 -2.86 -0.54 5.22
C MET A 85 -2.23 0.16 6.43
N ARG A 86 -2.22 1.51 6.44
CA ARG A 86 -1.76 2.29 7.61
C ARG A 86 -2.60 2.05 8.86
N ARG A 87 -3.93 2.00 8.71
CA ARG A 87 -4.86 1.70 9.80
C ARG A 87 -4.58 0.31 10.35
N PHE A 88 -4.51 -0.69 9.48
CA PHE A 88 -4.21 -2.06 9.88
C PHE A 88 -2.88 -2.19 10.64
N GLN A 89 -1.80 -1.55 10.16
CA GLN A 89 -0.51 -1.57 10.88
C GLN A 89 -0.62 -0.96 12.28
N ARG A 90 -1.34 0.16 12.42
CA ARG A 90 -1.60 0.79 13.72
C ARG A 90 -2.44 -0.11 14.62
N ASP A 91 -3.47 -0.74 14.06
CA ASP A 91 -4.37 -1.64 14.78
C ASP A 91 -3.61 -2.84 15.35
N VAL A 92 -2.68 -3.44 14.59
CA VAL A 92 -1.80 -4.52 15.09
C VAL A 92 -0.90 -4.03 16.22
N VAL A 93 -0.30 -2.84 16.12
CA VAL A 93 0.52 -2.30 17.21
C VAL A 93 -0.32 -2.06 18.47
N ASN A 94 -1.51 -1.47 18.30
CA ASN A 94 -2.43 -1.19 19.39
C ASN A 94 -2.90 -2.50 20.06
N TYR A 95 -3.18 -3.55 19.27
CA TYR A 95 -3.61 -4.86 19.77
C TYR A 95 -2.70 -5.39 20.89
N PHE A 96 -1.38 -5.27 20.75
CA PHE A 96 -0.44 -5.75 21.77
C PHE A 96 -0.45 -4.93 23.07
N GLN A 97 -1.08 -3.76 23.08
CA GLN A 97 -1.22 -2.87 24.24
C GLN A 97 -2.57 -3.03 24.95
N LEU A 98 -3.53 -3.73 24.35
CA LEU A 98 -4.87 -3.91 24.91
C LEU A 98 -4.91 -4.97 26.03
N PRO A 99 -5.83 -4.85 27.01
CA PRO A 99 -6.16 -5.94 27.92
C PRO A 99 -6.79 -7.12 27.16
N GLU A 100 -6.83 -8.29 27.79
CA GLU A 100 -7.19 -9.56 27.13
C GLU A 100 -8.63 -9.59 26.58
N ASP A 101 -9.58 -9.02 27.32
CA ASP A 101 -10.97 -8.87 26.91
C ASP A 101 -11.12 -7.96 25.68
N GLU A 102 -10.41 -6.83 25.65
CA GLU A 102 -10.38 -5.93 24.50
C GLU A 102 -9.67 -6.55 23.28
N LYS A 103 -8.62 -7.36 23.50
CA LYS A 103 -7.99 -8.16 22.43
C LYS A 103 -9.00 -9.10 21.79
N ILE A 104 -9.75 -9.85 22.58
CA ILE A 104 -10.77 -10.78 22.08
C ILE A 104 -11.83 -10.02 21.27
N ALA A 105 -12.32 -8.89 21.79
CA ALA A 105 -13.31 -8.06 21.10
C ALA A 105 -12.78 -7.52 19.76
N MET A 106 -11.50 -7.14 19.70
CA MET A 106 -10.85 -6.68 18.48
C MET A 106 -10.69 -7.81 17.45
N LEU A 107 -10.24 -9.00 17.88
CA LEU A 107 -10.15 -10.17 17.02
C LEU A 107 -11.53 -10.54 16.46
N ASP A 108 -12.57 -10.53 17.29
CA ASP A 108 -13.93 -10.84 16.84
C ASP A 108 -14.42 -9.87 15.78
N ARG A 109 -14.19 -8.56 15.98
CA ARG A 109 -14.52 -7.53 15.00
C ARG A 109 -13.80 -7.76 13.66
N HIS A 110 -12.51 -8.07 13.69
CA HIS A 110 -11.75 -8.32 12.48
C HIS A 110 -12.18 -9.60 11.77
N ILE A 111 -12.48 -10.67 12.53
CA ILE A 111 -13.05 -11.90 11.99
C ILE A 111 -14.37 -11.62 11.28
N ASP A 112 -15.26 -10.83 11.88
CA ASP A 112 -16.56 -10.49 11.29
C ASP A 112 -16.40 -9.68 10.00
N GLN A 113 -15.45 -8.74 9.97
CA GLN A 113 -15.11 -7.99 8.76
C GLN A 113 -14.59 -8.90 7.65
N PHE A 114 -13.70 -9.84 7.97
CA PHE A 114 -13.18 -10.81 7.00
C PHE A 114 -14.28 -11.77 6.51
N GLU A 115 -15.16 -12.24 7.37
CA GLU A 115 -16.29 -13.09 6.97
C GLU A 115 -17.30 -12.33 6.13
N ALA A 116 -17.61 -11.07 6.46
CA ALA A 116 -18.50 -10.23 5.66
C ALA A 116 -17.93 -10.03 4.24
N MET A 117 -16.63 -9.72 4.15
CA MET A 117 -15.92 -9.57 2.88
C MET A 117 -15.87 -10.89 2.10
N ARG A 118 -15.54 -12.01 2.76
CA ARG A 118 -15.56 -13.35 2.17
C ARG A 118 -16.92 -13.69 1.59
N ARG A 119 -18.00 -13.55 2.38
CA ARG A 119 -19.37 -13.79 1.91
C ARG A 119 -19.75 -12.88 0.74
N GLN A 120 -19.29 -11.63 0.74
CA GLN A 120 -19.51 -10.72 -0.37
C GLN A 120 -18.78 -11.19 -1.64
N PHE A 121 -17.54 -11.65 -1.52
CA PHE A 121 -16.79 -12.24 -2.64
C PHE A 121 -17.42 -13.56 -3.13
N ASP A 122 -17.84 -14.44 -2.22
CA ASP A 122 -18.49 -15.71 -2.57
C ASP A 122 -19.82 -15.45 -3.32
N ARG A 123 -20.63 -14.47 -2.87
CA ARG A 123 -21.84 -14.06 -3.61
C ARG A 123 -21.54 -13.49 -5.00
N GLN A 124 -20.45 -12.77 -5.16
CA GLN A 124 -20.02 -12.27 -6.47
C GLN A 124 -19.50 -13.40 -7.37
N ARG A 125 -18.90 -14.43 -6.78
CA ARG A 125 -18.41 -15.63 -7.47
C ARG A 125 -19.55 -16.49 -8.03
N ASP A 126 -20.60 -16.69 -7.25
CA ASP A 126 -21.76 -17.49 -7.66
C ASP A 126 -22.64 -16.77 -8.72
N GLY A 127 -22.46 -15.45 -8.90
CA GLY A 127 -23.12 -14.64 -9.93
C GLY A 127 -22.57 -14.79 -11.36
N GLY A 128 -21.72 -15.79 -11.63
CA GLY A 128 -21.33 -16.20 -12.99
C GLY A 128 -20.30 -15.33 -13.73
N ASN A 129 -19.77 -14.27 -13.11
CA ASN A 129 -18.82 -13.37 -13.78
C ASN A 129 -17.36 -13.81 -13.53
N GLU A 130 -16.92 -14.87 -14.22
CA GLU A 130 -15.55 -15.43 -14.10
C GLU A 130 -14.45 -14.52 -14.70
N GLU A 131 -14.80 -13.60 -15.60
CA GLU A 131 -13.87 -12.69 -16.27
C GLU A 131 -13.45 -11.47 -15.43
N GLY A 132 -14.14 -11.21 -14.31
CA GLY A 132 -13.88 -10.06 -13.43
C GLY A 132 -13.01 -10.36 -12.20
N ARG A 133 -12.46 -11.57 -12.08
CA ARG A 133 -11.73 -12.02 -10.88
C ARG A 133 -10.50 -11.13 -10.65
N PRO A 134 -10.39 -10.41 -9.52
CA PRO A 134 -9.08 -9.97 -9.05
C PRO A 134 -8.34 -11.24 -8.63
N ARG A 135 -7.53 -11.82 -9.52
CA ARG A 135 -6.52 -12.79 -9.09
C ARG A 135 -5.70 -12.05 -8.04
N GLY A 136 -5.67 -12.58 -6.81
CA GLY A 136 -4.84 -12.02 -5.75
C GLY A 136 -3.41 -11.82 -6.26
N PRO A 137 -2.57 -11.02 -5.58
CA PRO A 137 -1.25 -10.63 -6.09
C PRO A 137 -0.43 -11.80 -6.64
N PHE A 138 -0.64 -13.02 -6.11
CA PHE A 138 0.08 -14.24 -6.46
C PHE A 138 -0.55 -15.14 -7.53
N GLY A 139 -1.78 -14.88 -7.98
CA GLY A 139 -2.55 -15.82 -8.81
C GLY A 139 -1.94 -16.11 -10.19
N ASN A 140 -1.04 -15.25 -10.67
CA ASN A 140 -0.31 -15.39 -11.95
C ASN A 140 1.21 -15.41 -11.79
N MET A 141 1.73 -15.44 -10.57
CA MET A 141 3.17 -15.34 -10.34
C MET A 141 3.86 -16.71 -10.38
N THR A 142 5.02 -16.79 -11.05
CA THR A 142 5.92 -17.95 -10.98
C THR A 142 6.47 -18.13 -9.57
N GLU A 143 7.05 -19.29 -9.26
CA GLU A 143 7.68 -19.51 -7.94
C GLU A 143 8.82 -18.53 -7.66
N ALA A 144 9.63 -18.22 -8.67
CA ALA A 144 10.68 -17.20 -8.57
C ALA A 144 10.10 -15.81 -8.23
N GLN A 145 9.03 -15.41 -8.92
CA GLN A 145 8.34 -14.13 -8.64
C GLN A 145 7.73 -14.11 -7.24
N ARG A 146 7.17 -15.24 -6.76
CA ARG A 146 6.67 -15.35 -5.39
C ARG A 146 7.80 -15.21 -4.37
N ASN A 147 8.96 -15.82 -4.61
CA ASN A 147 10.12 -15.72 -3.74
C ASN A 147 10.67 -14.29 -3.70
N GLU A 148 10.76 -13.61 -4.84
CA GLU A 148 11.13 -12.19 -4.88
C GLU A 148 10.12 -11.32 -4.14
N PHE A 149 8.82 -11.55 -4.33
CA PHE A 149 7.81 -10.80 -3.58
C PHE A 149 7.97 -10.98 -2.08
N ARG A 150 8.16 -12.23 -1.60
CA ARG A 150 8.40 -12.51 -0.18
C ARG A 150 9.66 -11.81 0.32
N LYS A 151 10.74 -11.84 -0.47
CA LYS A 151 11.99 -11.13 -0.16
C LYS A 151 11.75 -9.63 -0.04
N ARG A 152 11.06 -9.01 -0.99
CA ARG A 152 10.71 -7.58 -0.94
C ARG A 152 9.87 -7.22 0.27
N MET A 153 8.88 -8.06 0.61
CA MET A 153 8.08 -7.86 1.84
C MET A 153 8.93 -7.93 3.10
N ILE A 154 9.88 -8.86 3.16
CA ILE A 154 10.84 -9.00 4.27
C ILE A 154 11.74 -7.76 4.33
N ASP A 155 12.28 -7.29 3.21
CA ASP A 155 13.15 -6.11 3.15
C ASP A 155 12.40 -4.81 3.52
N ASN A 156 11.07 -4.78 3.30
CA ASN A 156 10.19 -3.66 3.59
C ASN A 156 9.58 -3.65 5.01
N THR A 157 9.80 -4.69 5.82
CA THR A 157 9.18 -4.82 7.16
C THR A 157 10.22 -5.12 8.23
N SER A 158 10.15 -4.42 9.37
CA SER A 158 11.10 -4.66 10.46
C SER A 158 10.86 -6.02 11.12
N ALA A 159 11.89 -6.63 11.72
CA ALA A 159 11.76 -7.90 12.40
C ALA A 159 10.67 -7.88 13.49
N GLN A 160 10.58 -6.77 14.23
CA GLN A 160 9.53 -6.55 15.24
C GLN A 160 8.13 -6.49 14.62
N GLN A 161 7.95 -5.75 13.53
CA GLN A 161 6.66 -5.67 12.83
C GLN A 161 6.22 -7.04 12.31
N ARG A 162 7.15 -7.82 11.76
CA ARG A 162 6.87 -9.19 11.30
C ARG A 162 6.46 -10.10 12.46
N GLY A 163 7.15 -10.03 13.59
CA GLY A 163 6.80 -10.78 14.80
C GLY A 163 5.40 -10.44 15.30
N MET A 164 5.09 -9.15 15.44
CA MET A 164 3.76 -8.69 15.82
C MET A 164 2.68 -9.17 14.86
N PHE A 165 2.90 -9.04 13.55
CA PHE A 165 1.94 -9.53 12.56
C PHE A 165 1.77 -11.05 12.63
N SER A 166 2.85 -11.81 12.79
CA SER A 166 2.81 -13.27 12.90
C SER A 166 2.01 -13.74 14.12
N GLU A 167 2.28 -13.17 15.30
CA GLU A 167 1.52 -13.51 16.52
C GLU A 167 0.06 -13.05 16.40
N TYR A 168 -0.19 -11.85 15.88
CA TYR A 168 -1.55 -11.38 15.64
C TYR A 168 -2.35 -12.30 14.71
N MET A 169 -1.74 -12.80 13.63
CA MET A 169 -2.39 -13.73 12.70
C MET A 169 -2.65 -15.10 13.33
N LYS A 170 -1.75 -15.57 14.20
CA LYS A 170 -1.91 -16.80 14.98
C LYS A 170 -3.07 -16.69 15.96
N ASP A 171 -3.16 -15.58 16.70
CA ASP A 171 -4.26 -15.31 17.63
C ASP A 171 -5.61 -15.21 16.89
N LEU A 172 -5.62 -14.54 15.74
CA LEU A 172 -6.78 -14.46 14.87
C LEU A 172 -7.23 -15.84 14.39
N ALA A 173 -6.29 -16.69 13.97
CA ALA A 173 -6.58 -18.06 13.54
C ALA A 173 -7.12 -18.92 14.69
N ALA A 174 -6.51 -18.85 15.88
CA ALA A 174 -6.97 -19.55 17.08
C ALA A 174 -8.39 -19.10 17.46
N ARG A 175 -8.66 -17.79 17.45
CA ARG A 175 -9.99 -17.23 17.76
C ARG A 175 -11.04 -17.67 16.75
N ARG A 176 -10.71 -17.72 15.46
CA ARG A 176 -11.61 -18.28 14.43
C ARG A 176 -11.95 -19.73 14.68
N GLN A 177 -10.96 -20.55 15.05
CA GLN A 177 -11.16 -21.95 15.39
C GLN A 177 -12.07 -22.11 16.62
N GLN A 178 -11.87 -21.30 17.67
CA GLN A 178 -12.76 -21.27 18.84
C GLN A 178 -14.21 -20.94 18.46
N ARG A 179 -14.39 -20.10 17.42
CA ARG A 179 -15.70 -19.73 16.88
C ARG A 179 -16.28 -20.75 15.89
N GLY A 180 -15.59 -21.87 15.64
CA GLY A 180 -16.02 -22.90 14.67
C GLY A 180 -16.00 -22.43 13.21
N LEU A 181 -15.24 -21.37 12.90
CA LEU A 181 -15.12 -20.85 11.54
C LEU A 181 -14.03 -21.60 10.76
N PRO A 182 -14.15 -21.71 9.42
CA PRO A 182 -13.11 -22.31 8.61
C PRO A 182 -11.79 -21.51 8.71
N PRO A 183 -10.64 -22.16 8.43
CA PRO A 183 -9.35 -21.47 8.42
C PRO A 183 -9.36 -20.29 7.44
N MET A 184 -8.54 -19.28 7.72
CA MET A 184 -8.43 -18.10 6.85
C MET A 184 -7.99 -18.53 5.44
N PRO A 185 -8.54 -17.93 4.37
CA PRO A 185 -8.18 -18.26 3.00
C PRO A 185 -6.83 -17.68 2.54
N PHE A 186 -6.13 -16.92 3.39
CA PHE A 186 -4.81 -16.37 3.09
C PHE A 186 -3.71 -17.28 3.64
N PRO A 187 -2.66 -17.59 2.85
CA PRO A 187 -1.64 -18.54 3.26
C PRO A 187 -0.79 -17.93 4.39
N GLY A 188 -0.85 -18.58 5.54
CA GLY A 188 -0.13 -18.23 6.77
C GLY A 188 -0.28 -19.30 7.85
N GLY A 189 -0.63 -20.51 7.44
CA GLY A 189 -0.63 -21.76 8.20
C GLY A 189 -0.36 -22.88 7.21
#